data_AF-A0A7W0GLR2-F1
#
_entry.id   AF-A0A7W0GLR2-F1
#
_cell.length_a   1.000
_cell.length_b   1.000
_cell.length_c   1.000
_cell.angle_alpha   90.00
_cell.angle_beta   90.00
_cell.angle_gamma   90.00
#
_symmetry.space_group_name_H-M   'P 1'
#
loop_
_entity.id
_entity.type
_entity.pdbx_description
1 polymer ?
#
loop_
_entity_poly.entity_id
_entity_poly.type
_entity_poly.pdbx_seq_one_letter_code
_entity_poly.pdbx_strand_id
1 'polypeptide(L)'
;MNAISRPSPRTDVVLLGLLYAAEFFALTMALSLHRLGDRSLASSIFSTPGLGFVVSLIAFVSALALIAYRYRRARRSGSRGFGLTVAMNLITLALVFIPVEIAVRLLVHHTPDTTVFRNTVLLPRSWQDTAASNQQVFDKASGDLSYLVYDDALGWTVGANRRGGDGMYLSSAEGLRAASQGAVLAGPKMRHRVAIVGDSFVFAERVTFEDSWGHLLEANSGAKLEVLNFGVGGYAIDQAYLRFKKDILGWQPDIAILAFPLADFHR
;
A
#
# COMPACT_ATOMS: atom_id res chain seq x y z
N MET A 1 -42.41 -22.85 -61.20
CA MET A 1 -42.05 -21.81 -60.20
C MET A 1 -40.71 -22.20 -59.59
N ASN A 2 -39.60 -21.62 -60.08
CA ASN A 2 -38.26 -21.89 -59.54
C ASN A 2 -38.04 -21.01 -58.31
N ALA A 3 -38.04 -21.63 -57.13
CA ALA A 3 -37.63 -20.98 -55.89
C ALA A 3 -36.13 -20.70 -55.95
N ILE A 4 -35.77 -19.43 -56.15
CA ILE A 4 -34.40 -18.95 -56.04
C ILE A 4 -34.02 -19.04 -54.56
N SER A 5 -33.30 -20.10 -54.19
CA SER A 5 -32.68 -20.24 -52.88
C SER A 5 -31.64 -19.12 -52.73
N ARG A 6 -31.97 -18.08 -51.95
CA ARG A 6 -30.98 -17.07 -51.57
C ARG A 6 -29.91 -17.77 -50.74
N PRO A 7 -28.63 -17.73 -51.13
CA PRO A 7 -27.57 -18.35 -50.34
C PRO A 7 -27.57 -17.72 -48.95
N SER A 8 -27.54 -18.57 -47.92
CA SER A 8 -27.41 -18.12 -46.53
C SER A 8 -26.17 -17.23 -46.40
N PRO A 9 -26.23 -16.13 -45.63
CA PRO A 9 -25.07 -15.29 -45.41
C PRO A 9 -23.97 -16.12 -44.75
N ARG A 10 -22.94 -16.49 -45.51
CA ARG A 10 -21.75 -17.16 -44.98
C ARG A 10 -20.95 -16.18 -44.16
N THR A 11 -20.52 -16.60 -42.98
CA THR A 11 -19.61 -15.85 -42.11
C THR A 11 -18.31 -15.56 -42.88
N ASP A 12 -17.95 -14.28 -42.99
CA ASP A 12 -16.70 -13.87 -43.62
C ASP A 12 -15.56 -14.07 -42.62
N VAL A 13 -14.95 -15.25 -42.66
CA VAL A 13 -13.88 -15.67 -41.74
C VAL A 13 -12.72 -14.69 -41.73
N VAL A 14 -12.42 -14.05 -42.87
CA VAL A 14 -11.34 -13.07 -42.95
C VAL A 14 -11.74 -11.75 -42.29
N LEU A 15 -12.99 -11.31 -42.44
CA LEU A 15 -13.49 -10.14 -41.70
C LEU A 15 -13.47 -10.40 -40.18
N LEU A 16 -13.88 -11.59 -39.75
CA LEU A 16 -13.83 -11.99 -38.34
C LEU A 16 -12.40 -11.99 -37.80
N GLY A 17 -11.44 -12.54 -38.55
CA GLY A 17 -10.02 -12.51 -38.19
C GLY A 17 -9.46 -11.09 -38.08
N LEU A 18 -9.88 -10.17 -38.97
CA LEU A 18 -9.49 -8.76 -38.88
C LEU A 18 -10.08 -8.05 -37.67
N LEU A 19 -11.32 -8.38 -37.29
CA LEU A 19 -11.96 -7.84 -36.08
C LEU A 19 -11.23 -8.30 -34.82
N TYR A 20 -10.92 -9.59 -34.70
CA TYR A 20 -10.14 -10.12 -33.57
C TYR A 20 -8.73 -9.54 -33.51
N ALA A 21 -8.08 -9.36 -34.66
CA ALA A 21 -6.78 -8.68 -34.69
C ALA A 21 -6.90 -7.23 -34.19
N ALA A 22 -7.91 -6.48 -34.64
CA ALA A 22 -8.13 -5.11 -34.18
C ALA A 22 -8.39 -5.07 -32.66
N GLU A 23 -9.20 -5.98 -32.12
CA GLU A 23 -9.46 -6.08 -30.68
C GLU A 23 -8.22 -6.40 -29.87
N PHE A 24 -7.43 -7.38 -30.30
CA PHE A 24 -6.17 -7.75 -29.65
C PHE A 24 -5.20 -6.57 -29.61
N PHE A 25 -5.06 -5.85 -30.72
CA PHE A 25 -4.18 -4.69 -30.77
C PHE A 25 -4.73 -3.49 -29.97
N ALA A 26 -6.04 -3.30 -29.90
CA ALA A 26 -6.65 -2.30 -29.03
C ALA A 26 -6.39 -2.61 -27.54
N LEU A 27 -6.51 -3.87 -27.12
CA LEU A 27 -6.26 -4.29 -25.73
C LEU A 27 -4.79 -4.16 -25.35
N THR A 28 -3.87 -4.61 -26.20
CA THR A 28 -2.43 -4.46 -25.96
C THR A 28 -2.01 -2.99 -25.93
N MET A 29 -2.63 -2.15 -26.75
CA MET A 29 -2.45 -0.69 -26.72
C MET A 29 -2.92 -0.09 -25.39
N ALA A 30 -4.12 -0.45 -24.92
CA ALA A 30 -4.66 0.02 -23.63
C ALA A 30 -3.79 -0.44 -22.44
N LEU A 31 -3.34 -1.69 -22.43
CA LEU A 31 -2.44 -2.23 -21.41
C LEU A 31 -1.07 -1.54 -21.42
N SER A 32 -0.56 -1.18 -22.61
CA SER A 32 0.72 -0.49 -22.74
C SER A 32 0.62 0.96 -22.24
N LEU A 33 -0.47 1.68 -22.59
CA LEU A 33 -0.76 3.01 -22.03
C LEU A 33 -0.87 2.97 -20.51
N HIS A 34 -1.57 1.97 -19.98
CA HIS A 34 -1.72 1.80 -18.53
C HIS A 34 -0.37 1.63 -17.80
N ARG A 35 0.64 1.06 -18.46
CA ARG A 35 1.99 0.87 -17.89
C ARG A 35 2.92 2.07 -18.08
N LEU A 36 2.60 3.00 -18.98
CA LEU A 36 3.45 4.16 -19.25
C LEU A 36 3.38 5.21 -18.12
N GLY A 37 2.28 5.23 -17.34
CA GLY A 37 2.12 6.15 -16.20
C GLY A 37 2.33 7.62 -16.59
N ASP A 38 2.89 8.43 -15.69
CA ASP A 38 3.14 9.87 -15.89
C ASP A 38 4.49 10.17 -16.59
N ARG A 39 5.08 9.20 -17.28
CA ARG A 39 6.38 9.40 -17.94
C ARG A 39 6.27 10.40 -19.10
N SER A 40 7.29 11.26 -19.27
CA SER A 40 7.33 12.21 -20.37
C SER A 40 7.26 11.51 -21.73
N LEU A 41 6.54 12.08 -22.70
CA LEU A 41 6.29 11.47 -24.02
C LEU A 41 7.57 10.97 -24.71
N ALA A 42 8.68 11.70 -24.61
CA ALA A 42 9.96 11.32 -25.20
C ALA A 42 10.61 10.11 -24.51
N SER A 43 10.53 10.03 -23.18
CA SER A 43 11.05 8.87 -22.42
C SER A 43 10.16 7.62 -22.55
N SER A 44 8.88 7.83 -22.84
CA SER A 44 7.87 6.80 -22.97
C SER A 44 8.03 5.97 -24.24
N ILE A 45 8.31 6.59 -25.40
CA ILE A 45 8.32 5.91 -26.71
C ILE A 45 9.43 4.84 -26.82
N PHE A 46 10.60 5.08 -26.22
CA PHE A 46 11.73 4.14 -26.28
C PHE A 46 11.75 3.11 -25.15
N SER A 47 10.76 3.16 -24.25
CA SER A 47 10.60 2.14 -23.21
C SER A 47 9.97 0.86 -23.78
N THR A 48 10.18 -0.29 -23.12
CA THR A 48 9.56 -1.57 -23.54
C THR A 48 8.02 -1.47 -23.66
N PRO A 49 7.29 -0.81 -22.74
CA PRO A 49 5.86 -0.56 -22.91
C PRO A 49 5.55 0.38 -24.08
N GLY A 50 6.39 1.39 -24.34
CA GLY A 50 6.21 2.34 -25.43
C GLY A 50 6.35 1.73 -26.82
N LEU A 51 7.37 0.89 -27.01
CA LEU A 51 7.54 0.13 -28.26
C LEU A 51 6.35 -0.80 -28.49
N GLY A 52 5.88 -1.48 -27.43
CA GLY A 52 4.66 -2.28 -27.47
C GLY A 52 3.45 -1.47 -27.92
N PHE A 53 3.25 -0.27 -27.36
CA PHE A 53 2.19 0.65 -27.75
C PHE A 53 2.27 1.04 -29.23
N VAL A 54 3.44 1.44 -29.73
CA VAL A 54 3.62 1.88 -31.13
C VAL A 54 3.34 0.74 -32.11
N VAL A 55 3.86 -0.46 -31.83
CA VAL A 55 3.61 -1.65 -32.67
C VAL A 55 2.12 -1.99 -32.70
N SER A 56 1.47 -2.01 -31.54
CA SER A 56 0.02 -2.24 -31.44
C SER A 56 -0.78 -1.18 -32.17
N LEU A 57 -0.39 0.11 -32.11
CA LEU A 57 -1.06 1.19 -32.82
C LEU A 57 -0.98 1.03 -34.34
N ILE A 58 0.20 0.70 -34.88
CA ILE A 58 0.38 0.49 -36.33
C ILE A 58 -0.46 -0.70 -36.81
N ALA A 59 -0.43 -1.80 -36.06
CA ALA A 59 -1.18 -3.01 -36.40
C ALA A 59 -2.71 -2.78 -36.31
N PHE A 60 -3.17 -2.01 -35.31
CA PHE A 60 -4.56 -1.62 -35.15
C PHE A 60 -5.06 -0.76 -36.33
N VAL A 61 -4.30 0.28 -36.71
CA VAL A 61 -4.64 1.16 -37.84
C VAL A 61 -4.67 0.36 -39.15
N SER A 62 -3.74 -0.57 -39.35
CA SER A 62 -3.70 -1.45 -40.51
C SER A 62 -4.93 -2.36 -40.59
N ALA A 63 -5.33 -2.95 -39.46
CA ALA A 63 -6.55 -3.77 -39.38
C ALA A 63 -7.80 -2.95 -39.70
N LEU A 64 -7.93 -1.73 -39.15
CA LEU A 64 -9.05 -0.82 -39.45
C LEU A 64 -9.11 -0.43 -40.93
N ALA A 65 -7.96 -0.16 -41.56
CA ALA A 65 -7.89 0.16 -42.99
C ALA A 65 -8.39 -1.01 -43.86
N LEU A 66 -8.01 -2.24 -43.52
CA LEU A 66 -8.45 -3.46 -44.20
C LEU A 66 -9.95 -3.74 -43.99
N ILE A 67 -10.46 -3.51 -42.78
CA ILE A 67 -11.91 -3.60 -42.48
C ILE A 67 -12.68 -2.56 -43.30
N ALA A 68 -12.20 -1.31 -43.36
CA ALA A 68 -12.83 -0.23 -44.13
C ALA A 68 -12.83 -0.51 -45.64
N TYR A 69 -11.73 -1.07 -46.16
CA TYR A 69 -11.65 -1.52 -47.55
C TYR A 69 -12.71 -2.60 -47.85
N ARG A 70 -12.85 -3.58 -46.95
CA ARG A 70 -13.85 -4.64 -47.08
C ARG A 70 -15.28 -4.13 -46.94
N TYR A 71 -15.53 -3.18 -46.04
CA TYR A 71 -16.82 -2.51 -45.92
C TYR A 71 -17.21 -1.83 -47.24
N ARG A 72 -16.29 -1.06 -47.85
CA ARG A 72 -16.53 -0.41 -49.14
C ARG A 72 -16.87 -1.43 -50.24
N ARG A 73 -16.18 -2.58 -50.27
CA ARG A 73 -16.46 -3.67 -51.22
C ARG A 73 -17.83 -4.33 -50.97
N ALA A 74 -18.16 -4.64 -49.71
CA ALA A 74 -19.43 -5.27 -49.33
C ALA A 74 -20.64 -4.36 -49.57
N ARG A 75 -20.48 -3.04 -49.35
CA ARG A 75 -21.51 -2.03 -49.64
C ARG A 75 -21.83 -1.97 -51.14
N ARG A 76 -20.81 -2.07 -52.00
CA ARG A 76 -21.00 -2.13 -53.47
C ARG A 76 -21.71 -3.41 -53.93
N SER A 77 -21.53 -4.52 -53.22
CA SER A 77 -22.14 -5.82 -53.57
C SER A 77 -23.49 -6.09 -52.87
N GLY A 78 -24.02 -5.14 -52.08
CA GLY A 78 -25.29 -5.29 -51.36
C GLY A 78 -25.34 -6.43 -50.32
N SER A 79 -24.18 -6.92 -49.85
CA SER A 79 -24.13 -8.09 -48.95
C SER A 79 -24.47 -7.70 -47.51
N ARG A 80 -25.50 -8.32 -46.94
CA ARG A 80 -25.86 -8.19 -45.51
C ARG A 80 -24.91 -8.93 -44.56
N GLY A 81 -24.05 -9.81 -45.07
CA GLY A 81 -23.15 -10.64 -44.26
C GLY A 81 -22.10 -9.83 -43.47
N PHE A 82 -21.65 -8.69 -44.01
CA PHE A 82 -20.71 -7.80 -43.32
C PHE A 82 -21.31 -7.27 -42.00
N GLY A 83 -22.52 -6.69 -42.07
CA GLY A 83 -23.18 -6.09 -40.91
C GLY A 83 -23.50 -7.14 -39.83
N LEU A 84 -23.94 -8.33 -40.24
CA LEU A 84 -24.20 -9.44 -39.31
C LEU A 84 -22.93 -9.89 -38.59
N THR A 85 -21.81 -10.00 -39.30
CA THR A 85 -20.51 -10.41 -38.71
C THR A 85 -20.02 -9.38 -37.68
N VAL A 86 -20.09 -8.09 -38.01
CA VAL A 86 -19.71 -7.01 -37.08
C VAL A 86 -20.64 -6.97 -35.88
N ALA A 87 -21.96 -7.08 -36.07
CA ALA A 87 -22.93 -7.05 -34.99
C ALA A 87 -22.74 -8.23 -34.03
N MET A 88 -22.55 -9.44 -34.55
CA MET A 88 -22.30 -10.63 -33.74
C MET A 88 -21.01 -10.47 -32.92
N ASN A 89 -19.96 -9.94 -33.53
CA ASN A 89 -18.70 -9.68 -32.84
C ASN A 89 -18.82 -8.65 -31.71
N LEU A 90 -19.53 -7.53 -31.93
CA LEU A 90 -19.81 -6.54 -30.89
C LEU A 90 -20.64 -7.12 -29.73
N ILE A 91 -21.61 -7.97 -30.04
CA ILE A 91 -22.42 -8.66 -29.01
C ILE A 91 -21.52 -9.60 -28.20
N THR A 92 -20.64 -10.36 -28.83
CA THR A 92 -19.67 -11.21 -28.13
C THR A 92 -18.77 -10.40 -27.20
N LEU A 93 -18.24 -9.27 -27.68
CA LEU A 93 -17.43 -8.38 -26.87
C LEU A 93 -18.20 -7.88 -25.64
N ALA A 94 -19.43 -7.41 -25.83
CA ALA A 94 -20.28 -6.93 -24.73
C ALA A 94 -20.58 -8.04 -23.71
N LEU A 95 -20.92 -9.25 -24.18
CA LEU A 95 -21.22 -10.40 -23.31
C LEU A 95 -20.01 -10.89 -22.50
N VAL A 96 -18.78 -10.60 -22.94
CA VAL A 96 -17.56 -10.94 -22.18
C VAL A 96 -17.15 -9.80 -21.27
N PHE A 97 -17.05 -8.58 -21.79
CA PHE A 97 -16.49 -7.45 -21.04
C PHE A 97 -17.42 -6.95 -19.92
N ILE A 98 -18.73 -6.91 -20.16
CA ILE A 98 -19.67 -6.39 -19.16
C ILE A 98 -19.68 -7.25 -17.88
N PRO A 99 -19.83 -8.59 -17.96
CA PRO A 99 -19.79 -9.41 -16.75
C PRO A 99 -18.43 -9.40 -16.05
N VAL A 100 -17.33 -9.34 -16.81
CA VAL A 100 -15.98 -9.27 -16.24
C VAL A 100 -15.79 -7.96 -15.47
N GLU A 101 -16.17 -6.81 -16.06
CA GLU A 101 -16.09 -5.51 -15.40
C GLU A 101 -16.99 -5.45 -14.14
N ILE A 102 -18.21 -5.98 -14.23
CA ILE A 102 -19.11 -6.08 -13.07
C ILE A 102 -18.49 -6.95 -11.98
N ALA A 103 -17.95 -8.11 -12.34
CA ALA A 103 -17.31 -9.01 -11.38
C ALA A 103 -16.10 -8.37 -10.70
N VAL A 104 -15.26 -7.64 -11.45
CA VAL A 104 -14.15 -6.86 -10.87
C VAL A 104 -14.71 -5.84 -9.89
N ARG A 105 -15.70 -5.02 -10.29
CA ARG A 105 -16.29 -3.99 -9.40
C ARG A 105 -16.95 -4.54 -8.15
N LEU A 106 -17.55 -5.72 -8.22
CA LEU A 106 -18.19 -6.37 -7.07
C LEU A 106 -17.19 -7.02 -6.10
N LEU A 107 -16.01 -7.38 -6.58
CA LEU A 107 -14.98 -8.10 -5.83
C LEU A 107 -13.80 -7.21 -5.40
N VAL A 108 -13.89 -5.90 -5.62
CA VAL A 108 -12.89 -4.93 -5.18
C VAL A 108 -12.99 -4.72 -3.68
N HIS A 109 -11.82 -4.72 -3.03
CA HIS A 109 -11.68 -4.30 -1.65
C HIS A 109 -11.09 -2.89 -1.60
N HIS A 110 -11.72 -2.02 -0.80
CA HIS A 110 -11.21 -0.69 -0.54
C HIS A 110 -10.19 -0.75 0.60
N THR A 111 -8.97 -0.30 0.33
CA THR A 111 -7.95 -0.01 1.35
C THR A 111 -7.82 1.49 1.52
N PRO A 112 -7.28 1.98 2.67
CA PRO A 112 -7.12 3.41 2.96
C PRO A 112 -6.48 4.21 1.81
N ASP A 113 -5.53 3.60 1.10
CA ASP A 113 -4.78 4.29 0.06
C ASP A 113 -5.28 3.99 -1.36
N THR A 114 -5.96 2.85 -1.59
CA THR A 114 -6.28 2.37 -2.96
C THR A 114 -7.44 1.38 -3.01
N THR A 115 -7.99 1.15 -4.21
CA THR A 115 -8.84 0.00 -4.52
C THR A 115 -8.01 -1.18 -5.00
N VAL A 116 -8.18 -2.35 -4.38
CA VAL A 116 -7.43 -3.56 -4.71
C VAL A 116 -8.38 -4.65 -5.15
N PHE A 117 -8.05 -5.30 -6.27
CA PHE A 117 -8.68 -6.54 -6.69
C PHE A 117 -7.68 -7.69 -6.54
N ARG A 118 -7.96 -8.63 -5.61
CA ARG A 118 -7.06 -9.71 -5.15
C ARG A 118 -5.73 -9.20 -4.58
N ASN A 119 -4.79 -8.84 -5.46
CA ASN A 119 -3.46 -8.32 -5.13
C ASN A 119 -3.01 -7.23 -6.11
N THR A 120 -3.92 -6.73 -6.96
CA THR A 120 -3.61 -5.72 -7.97
C THR A 120 -4.32 -4.43 -7.60
N VAL A 121 -3.54 -3.35 -7.48
CA VAL A 121 -4.07 -1.99 -7.32
C VAL A 121 -4.77 -1.59 -8.61
N LEU A 122 -6.03 -1.21 -8.51
CA LEU A 122 -6.76 -0.64 -9.65
C LEU A 122 -6.35 0.82 -9.82
N LEU A 123 -6.03 1.19 -11.07
CA LEU A 123 -5.69 2.55 -11.46
C LEU A 123 -6.84 3.16 -12.29
N PRO A 124 -6.93 4.50 -12.36
CA PRO A 124 -6.07 5.49 -11.69
C PRO A 124 -6.32 5.54 -10.18
N ARG A 125 -5.27 5.88 -9.41
CA ARG A 125 -5.43 6.11 -7.97
C ARG A 125 -6.33 7.32 -7.74
N SER A 126 -7.23 7.21 -6.78
CA SER A 126 -8.04 8.33 -6.32
C SER A 126 -7.26 9.11 -5.26
N TRP A 127 -6.58 10.18 -5.67
CA TRP A 127 -5.86 11.05 -4.74
C TRP A 127 -6.77 11.70 -3.70
N GLN A 128 -8.05 11.88 -4.03
CA GLN A 128 -9.06 12.41 -3.10
C GLN A 128 -9.33 11.42 -1.96
N ASP A 129 -9.45 10.12 -2.27
CA ASP A 129 -9.68 9.09 -1.25
C ASP A 129 -8.45 8.95 -0.34
N THR A 130 -7.23 8.94 -0.91
CA THR A 130 -5.99 8.92 -0.13
C THR A 130 -5.87 10.16 0.78
N ALA A 131 -6.17 11.35 0.25
CA ALA A 131 -6.13 12.58 1.03
C ALA A 131 -7.17 12.57 2.16
N ALA A 132 -8.40 12.14 1.88
CA ALA A 132 -9.45 12.02 2.88
C ALA A 132 -9.09 10.99 3.97
N SER A 133 -8.52 9.84 3.60
CA SER A 133 -8.07 8.86 4.58
C SER A 133 -6.95 9.38 5.46
N ASN A 134 -5.96 10.09 4.89
CA ASN A 134 -4.88 10.70 5.66
C ASN A 134 -5.40 11.82 6.57
N GLN A 135 -6.37 12.61 6.10
CA GLN A 135 -6.98 13.66 6.91
C GLN A 135 -7.68 13.08 8.14
N GLN A 136 -8.38 11.94 8.01
CA GLN A 136 -8.94 11.23 9.16
C GLN A 136 -7.88 10.76 10.17
N VAL A 137 -6.67 10.43 9.71
CA VAL A 137 -5.54 10.09 10.61
C VAL A 137 -5.09 11.33 11.38
N PHE A 138 -4.96 12.48 10.70
CA PHE A 138 -4.61 13.74 11.36
C PHE A 138 -5.69 14.23 12.33
N ASP A 139 -6.97 14.12 11.97
CA ASP A 139 -8.09 14.50 12.83
C ASP A 139 -8.13 13.64 14.11
N LYS A 140 -7.91 12.32 13.98
CA LYS A 140 -7.74 11.42 15.13
C LYS A 140 -6.53 11.79 16.00
N ALA A 141 -5.41 12.11 15.37
CA ALA A 141 -4.19 12.52 16.07
C ALA A 141 -4.31 13.89 16.75
N SER A 142 -5.29 14.72 16.36
CA SER A 142 -5.50 16.07 16.89
C SER A 142 -6.33 16.08 18.19
N GLY A 143 -7.12 15.03 18.44
CA GLY A 143 -8.01 14.94 19.61
C GLY A 143 -7.39 14.27 20.83
N ASP A 144 -6.61 13.20 20.62
CA ASP A 144 -5.94 12.47 21.68
C ASP A 144 -4.46 12.88 21.77
N LEU A 145 -3.99 13.10 22.99
CA LEU A 145 -2.57 13.36 23.24
C LEU A 145 -1.76 12.15 22.80
N SER A 146 -0.99 12.30 21.71
CA SER A 146 -0.10 11.25 21.20
C SER A 146 0.76 10.66 22.32
N TYR A 147 0.92 9.33 22.28
CA TYR A 147 1.80 8.60 23.19
C TYR A 147 3.25 9.12 23.09
N LEU A 148 3.65 9.54 21.90
CA LEU A 148 4.94 10.19 21.65
C LEU A 148 4.79 11.71 21.60
N VAL A 149 5.76 12.40 22.19
CA VAL A 149 5.89 13.86 22.17
C VAL A 149 7.21 14.25 21.54
N TYR A 150 7.24 15.42 20.91
CA TYR A 150 8.46 15.97 20.35
C TYR A 150 9.41 16.45 21.45
N ASP A 151 10.69 16.16 21.28
CA ASP A 151 11.80 16.66 22.09
C ASP A 151 12.89 17.20 21.15
N ASP A 152 13.44 18.36 21.47
CA ASP A 152 14.39 19.07 20.61
C ASP A 152 15.71 18.32 20.38
N ALA A 153 16.17 17.56 21.38
CA ALA A 153 17.41 16.81 21.33
C ALA A 153 17.19 15.36 20.89
N LEU A 154 16.06 14.75 21.28
CA LEU A 154 15.79 13.34 21.04
C LEU A 154 14.93 13.08 19.79
N GLY A 155 14.30 14.12 19.23
CA GLY A 155 13.30 14.01 18.18
C GLY A 155 11.95 13.61 18.77
N TRP A 156 11.70 12.32 18.96
CA TRP A 156 10.46 11.82 19.57
C TRP A 156 10.77 11.09 20.88
N THR A 157 9.94 11.26 21.89
CA THR A 157 10.06 10.54 23.16
C THR A 157 8.69 10.19 23.72
N VAL A 158 8.64 9.29 24.70
CA VAL A 158 7.37 8.94 25.36
C VAL A 158 6.93 10.10 26.24
N GLY A 159 5.70 10.57 26.05
CA GLY A 159 5.16 11.66 26.86
C GLY A 159 4.82 11.22 28.27
N ALA A 160 4.75 12.18 29.20
CA ALA A 160 4.30 11.92 30.57
C ALA A 160 2.81 11.56 30.63
N ASN A 161 2.45 10.56 31.44
CA ASN A 161 1.08 10.14 31.73
C ASN A 161 0.20 9.86 30.49
N ARG A 162 0.82 9.38 29.41
CA ARG A 162 0.14 8.98 28.16
C ARG A 162 -0.44 7.58 28.21
N ARG A 163 -1.51 7.40 27.43
CA ARG A 163 -2.13 6.12 27.10
C ARG A 163 -2.16 5.95 25.58
N GLY A 164 -1.67 4.82 25.08
CA GLY A 164 -1.76 4.46 23.67
C GLY A 164 -3.21 4.27 23.22
N GLY A 165 -3.49 4.44 21.93
CA GLY A 165 -4.87 4.43 21.42
C GLY A 165 -5.64 3.12 21.64
N ASP A 166 -4.94 1.99 21.71
CA ASP A 166 -5.48 0.67 22.05
C ASP A 166 -5.48 0.38 23.57
N GLY A 167 -4.91 1.29 24.37
CA GLY A 167 -4.72 1.15 25.80
C GLY A 167 -3.61 0.20 26.23
N MET A 168 -2.87 -0.43 25.29
CA MET A 168 -1.81 -1.39 25.59
C MET A 168 -0.59 -0.71 26.22
N TYR A 169 -0.31 0.53 25.83
CA TYR A 169 0.82 1.29 26.33
C TYR A 169 0.36 2.33 27.33
N LEU A 170 0.96 2.28 28.51
CA LEU A 170 0.84 3.31 29.54
C LEU A 170 2.23 3.89 29.78
N SER A 171 2.27 5.14 30.21
CA SER A 171 3.53 5.80 30.57
C SER A 171 3.42 6.50 31.91
N SER A 172 4.54 6.52 32.63
CA SER A 172 4.66 7.14 33.94
C SER A 172 4.64 8.67 33.85
N ALA A 173 4.62 9.32 35.01
CA ALA A 173 4.74 10.77 35.15
C ALA A 173 6.04 11.33 34.53
N GLU A 174 7.06 10.49 34.36
CA GLU A 174 8.36 10.86 33.80
C GLU A 174 8.52 10.46 32.33
N GLY A 175 7.48 9.91 31.69
CA GLY A 175 7.55 9.54 30.28
C GLY A 175 8.36 8.26 30.03
N LEU A 176 8.21 7.27 30.92
CA LEU A 176 8.73 5.92 30.73
C LEU A 176 7.57 4.94 30.61
N ARG A 177 7.77 3.82 29.91
CA ARG A 177 6.74 2.78 29.80
C ARG A 177 6.40 2.25 31.20
N ALA A 178 5.11 2.14 31.52
CA ALA A 178 4.63 1.79 32.86
C ALA A 178 3.53 0.72 32.86
N ALA A 179 3.36 0.05 34.00
CA ALA A 179 2.34 -0.98 34.22
C ALA A 179 0.92 -0.40 34.38
N SER A 180 0.81 0.84 34.88
CA SER A 180 -0.46 1.43 35.27
C SER A 180 -0.50 2.93 34.97
N GLN A 181 -1.73 3.44 34.80
CA GLN A 181 -1.97 4.86 34.55
C GLN A 181 -1.62 5.67 35.79
N GLY A 182 -0.87 6.76 35.61
CA GLY A 182 -0.47 7.64 36.71
C GLY A 182 0.68 7.08 37.57
N ALA A 183 1.37 6.05 37.10
CA ALA A 183 2.57 5.55 37.77
C ALA A 183 3.62 6.66 37.91
N VAL A 184 4.28 6.69 39.06
CA VAL A 184 5.42 7.58 39.35
C VAL A 184 6.61 6.68 39.62
N LEU A 185 7.64 6.78 38.80
CA LEU A 185 8.83 5.93 38.92
C LEU A 185 9.99 6.67 39.60
N ALA A 186 9.96 8.00 39.60
CA ALA A 186 10.92 8.79 40.35
C ALA A 186 10.69 8.58 41.85
N GLY A 187 11.70 8.02 42.52
CA GLY A 187 11.63 7.71 43.93
C GLY A 187 12.96 7.26 44.50
N PRO A 188 13.05 7.13 45.84
CA PRO A 188 14.25 6.65 46.51
C PRO A 188 14.63 5.26 45.97
N LYS A 189 15.93 5.11 45.66
CA LYS A 189 16.49 3.88 45.13
C LYS A 189 16.59 2.82 46.22
N MET A 190 15.55 1.99 46.35
CA MET A 190 15.46 0.89 47.33
C MET A 190 16.04 -0.43 46.81
N ARG A 191 16.30 -0.51 45.50
CA ARG A 191 16.74 -1.70 44.76
C ARG A 191 17.88 -1.32 43.81
N HIS A 192 18.55 -2.31 43.23
CA HIS A 192 19.52 -2.04 42.17
C HIS A 192 18.79 -1.55 40.92
N ARG A 193 19.11 -0.33 40.48
CA ARG A 193 18.40 0.32 39.37
C ARG A 193 19.10 -0.02 38.07
N VAL A 194 18.35 -0.61 37.15
CA VAL A 194 18.81 -0.94 35.80
C VAL A 194 18.03 -0.07 34.83
N ALA A 195 18.74 0.73 34.04
CA ALA A 195 18.13 1.46 32.92
C ALA A 195 18.32 0.65 31.63
N ILE A 196 17.25 0.42 30.89
CA ILE A 196 17.32 -0.19 29.55
C ILE A 196 16.94 0.87 28.51
N VAL A 197 17.70 0.95 27.43
CA VAL A 197 17.52 1.96 26.38
C VAL A 197 17.73 1.35 25.00
N GLY A 198 16.94 1.79 24.03
CA GLY A 198 16.98 1.30 22.65
C GLY A 198 15.70 1.63 21.90
N ASP A 199 15.46 0.84 20.87
CA ASP A 199 14.38 1.03 19.90
C ASP A 199 13.05 0.36 20.33
N SER A 200 12.24 -0.03 19.34
CA SER A 200 10.98 -0.75 19.55
C SER A 200 11.15 -2.09 20.28
N PHE A 201 12.31 -2.75 20.23
CA PHE A 201 12.57 -4.00 20.95
C PHE A 201 12.76 -3.76 22.45
N VAL A 202 13.44 -2.68 22.82
CA VAL A 202 13.56 -2.28 24.23
C VAL A 202 12.24 -1.74 24.74
N PHE A 203 11.58 -0.89 23.95
CA PHE A 203 10.24 -0.42 24.27
C PHE A 203 9.25 -1.58 24.43
N ALA A 204 9.47 -2.71 23.75
CA ALA A 204 8.61 -3.88 23.64
C ALA A 204 7.31 -3.60 22.86
N GLU A 205 7.46 -3.01 21.68
CA GLU A 205 6.34 -2.69 20.80
C GLU A 205 5.54 -3.96 20.42
N ARG A 206 4.22 -3.86 20.48
CA ARG A 206 3.21 -4.93 20.26
C ARG A 206 3.25 -6.06 21.28
N VAL A 207 3.90 -5.83 22.42
CA VAL A 207 3.93 -6.73 23.57
C VAL A 207 3.24 -6.03 24.74
N THR A 208 2.56 -6.76 25.61
CA THR A 208 1.97 -6.22 26.85
C THR A 208 3.09 -5.73 27.80
N PHE A 209 2.74 -4.99 28.85
CA PHE A 209 3.77 -4.55 29.81
C PHE A 209 4.36 -5.76 30.55
N GLU A 210 3.51 -6.68 30.97
CA GLU A 210 3.83 -7.88 31.74
C GLU A 210 4.71 -8.85 30.93
N ASP A 211 4.52 -8.93 29.62
CA ASP A 211 5.34 -9.77 28.75
C ASP A 211 6.61 -9.06 28.25
N SER A 212 6.80 -7.79 28.58
CA SER A 212 8.02 -7.06 28.19
C SER A 212 9.24 -7.63 28.91
N TRP A 213 10.37 -7.78 28.19
CA TRP A 213 11.56 -8.39 28.78
C TRP A 213 12.14 -7.55 29.93
N GLY A 214 11.93 -6.23 29.94
CA GLY A 214 12.28 -5.37 31.07
C GLY A 214 11.51 -5.72 32.33
N HIS A 215 10.20 -5.95 32.20
CA HIS A 215 9.36 -6.43 33.31
C HIS A 215 9.76 -7.84 33.75
N LEU A 216 9.96 -8.76 32.81
CA LEU A 216 10.38 -10.13 33.12
C LEU A 216 11.75 -10.18 33.80
N LEU A 217 12.68 -9.28 33.44
CA LEU A 217 13.96 -9.14 34.11
C LEU A 217 13.79 -8.69 35.57
N GLU A 218 12.93 -7.71 35.81
CA GLU A 218 12.60 -7.27 37.17
C GLU A 218 11.97 -8.41 37.98
N ALA A 219 10.95 -9.08 37.43
CA ALA A 219 10.22 -10.17 38.08
C ALA A 219 11.14 -11.37 38.43
N ASN A 220 11.97 -11.79 37.48
CA ASN A 220 12.89 -12.92 37.66
C ASN A 220 14.07 -12.62 38.59
N SER A 221 14.32 -11.35 38.93
CA SER A 221 15.36 -10.97 39.89
C SER A 221 14.99 -11.23 41.35
N GLY A 222 13.73 -11.60 41.63
CA GLY A 222 13.20 -11.72 42.99
C GLY A 222 13.15 -10.37 43.71
N ALA A 223 12.71 -9.32 42.99
CA ALA A 223 12.60 -7.94 43.48
C ALA A 223 13.92 -7.28 43.91
N LYS A 224 15.07 -7.78 43.43
CA LYS A 224 16.38 -7.14 43.65
C LYS A 224 16.64 -5.97 42.71
N LEU A 225 16.05 -6.02 41.52
CA LEU A 225 16.20 -5.00 40.49
C LEU A 225 14.96 -4.11 40.42
N GLU A 226 15.20 -2.85 40.03
CA GLU A 226 14.22 -1.92 39.52
C GLU A 226 14.60 -1.62 38.06
N VAL A 227 13.79 -2.07 37.10
CA VAL A 227 14.10 -1.91 35.68
C VAL A 227 13.30 -0.75 35.10
N LEU A 228 14.01 0.29 34.67
CA LEU A 228 13.44 1.48 34.04
C LEU A 228 13.59 1.39 32.52
N ASN A 229 12.46 1.40 31.82
CA ASN A 229 12.42 1.25 30.36
C ASN A 229 12.39 2.61 29.63
N PHE A 230 13.54 3.00 29.08
CA PHE A 230 13.76 4.20 28.27
C PHE A 230 13.66 3.93 26.77
N GLY A 231 13.18 2.75 26.36
CA GLY A 231 13.00 2.41 24.95
C GLY A 231 12.01 3.32 24.24
N VAL A 232 12.26 3.62 22.97
CA VAL A 232 11.33 4.37 22.10
C VAL A 232 11.33 3.73 20.72
N GLY A 233 10.14 3.50 20.17
CA GLY A 233 10.01 2.94 18.82
C GLY A 233 10.79 3.76 17.79
N GLY A 234 11.61 3.08 16.98
CA GLY A 234 12.36 3.69 15.88
C GLY A 234 13.63 4.46 16.29
N TYR A 235 14.06 4.40 17.55
CA TYR A 235 15.34 4.99 17.95
C TYR A 235 16.52 4.34 17.24
N ALA A 236 17.35 5.16 16.60
CA ALA A 236 18.70 4.77 16.23
C ALA A 236 19.66 4.83 17.44
N ILE A 237 20.87 4.30 17.25
CA ILE A 237 21.88 4.19 18.31
C ILE A 237 22.28 5.56 18.87
N ASP A 238 22.35 6.57 18.01
CA ASP A 238 22.63 7.96 18.37
C ASP A 238 21.52 8.57 19.24
N GLN A 239 20.24 8.35 18.92
CA GLN A 239 19.12 8.78 19.74
C GLN A 239 19.11 8.08 21.11
N ALA A 240 19.39 6.78 21.14
CA ALA A 240 19.56 6.03 22.39
C ALA A 240 20.72 6.61 23.23
N TYR A 241 21.84 6.99 22.61
CA TYR A 241 22.96 7.64 23.28
C TYR A 241 22.64 9.05 23.77
N LEU A 242 21.90 9.85 22.99
CA LEU A 242 21.43 11.17 23.42
C LEU A 242 20.50 11.05 24.62
N ARG A 243 19.57 10.09 24.59
CA ARG A 243 18.68 9.80 25.72
C ARG A 243 19.44 9.31 26.94
N PHE A 244 20.49 8.51 26.74
CA PHE A 244 21.38 8.12 27.83
C PHE A 244 22.00 9.33 28.54
N LYS A 245 22.54 10.28 27.77
CA LYS A 245 23.15 11.50 28.32
C LYS A 245 22.14 12.45 28.95
N LYS A 246 21.01 12.69 28.29
CA LYS A 246 20.00 13.69 28.70
C LYS A 246 19.18 13.21 29.89
N ASP A 247 18.68 11.98 29.83
CA ASP A 247 17.73 11.46 30.81
C ASP A 247 18.42 10.49 31.78
N ILE A 248 18.98 9.40 31.24
CA ILE A 248 19.32 8.19 32.04
C ILE A 248 20.37 8.46 33.11
N LEU A 249 21.40 9.27 32.82
CA LEU A 249 22.42 9.62 33.81
C LEU A 249 21.82 10.28 35.07
N GLY A 250 20.77 11.09 34.92
CA GLY A 250 20.07 11.73 36.03
C GLY A 250 19.34 10.74 36.95
N TRP A 251 18.96 9.57 36.42
CA TRP A 251 18.30 8.50 37.18
C TRP A 251 19.25 7.65 38.03
N GLN A 252 20.57 7.86 37.90
CA GLN A 252 21.63 7.18 38.63
C GLN A 252 21.46 5.64 38.65
N PRO A 253 21.32 4.99 37.48
CA PRO A 253 21.28 3.54 37.41
C PRO A 253 22.62 2.93 37.86
N ASP A 254 22.57 1.75 38.48
CA ASP A 254 23.78 0.93 38.70
C ASP A 254 24.28 0.33 37.39
N ILE A 255 23.36 0.01 36.47
CA ILE A 255 23.64 -0.60 35.17
C ILE A 255 22.77 0.08 34.12
N ALA A 256 23.38 0.51 33.02
CA ALA A 256 22.66 0.93 31.81
C ALA A 256 22.90 -0.10 30.70
N ILE A 257 21.82 -0.62 30.12
CA ILE A 257 21.85 -1.60 29.04
C ILE A 257 21.33 -0.93 27.78
N LEU A 258 22.21 -0.80 26.79
CA LEU A 258 21.83 -0.45 25.42
C LEU A 258 21.52 -1.75 24.67
N ALA A 259 20.33 -1.86 24.09
CA ALA A 259 19.96 -2.96 23.21
C ALA A 259 19.37 -2.44 21.90
N PHE A 260 19.80 -3.03 20.80
CA PHE A 260 19.37 -2.68 19.44
C PHE A 260 19.49 -3.92 18.54
N PRO A 261 18.64 -4.06 17.52
CA PRO A 261 18.77 -5.12 16.54
C PRO A 261 20.00 -4.90 15.66
N LEU A 262 20.64 -5.98 15.21
CA LEU A 262 21.80 -5.93 14.30
C LEU A 262 21.56 -5.06 13.06
N ALA A 263 20.32 -4.98 12.58
CA ALA A 263 19.95 -4.17 11.43
C ALA A 263 20.18 -2.67 11.65
N ASP A 264 20.13 -2.19 12.89
CA ASP A 264 20.31 -0.77 13.22
C ASP A 264 21.78 -0.37 13.30
N PHE A 265 22.71 -1.33 13.25
CA PHE A 265 24.14 -1.06 13.18
C PHE A 265 24.56 -0.41 11.85
N HIS A 266 23.74 -0.57 10.80
CA HIS A 266 24.03 -0.07 9.46
C HIS A 266 23.27 1.21 9.08
N ARG A 267 22.56 1.81 10.05
CA ARG A 267 21.76 3.03 9.84
C ARG A 267 22.49 4.28 10.28
#